data_AF-A0A2J6IF05-F1
#
_entry.id   AF-A0A2J6IF05-F1
#
_cell.length_a   1.000
_cell.length_b   1.000
_cell.length_c   1.000
_cell.angle_alpha   90.00
_cell.angle_beta   90.00
_cell.angle_gamma   90.00
#
_symmetry.space_group_name_H-M   'P 1'
#
loop_
_entity.id
_entity.type
_entity.pdbx_description
1 polymer ?
#
loop_
_entity_poly.entity_id
_entity_poly.type
_entity_poly.pdbx_seq_one_letter_code
_entity_poly.pdbx_strand_id
1 'polypeptide(L)' 'KELSLLINHDLNQHFFDFVNGFRIRKAMEMLSDENKKKFTVLEILYDVGFNSKSSFNTAFKKYTKLTPTEYRKKYSQ' A
#
# COMPACT_ATOMS: atom_id res chain seq x y z
N LYS A 1 -3.83 21.08 13.19
CA LYS A 1 -3.03 20.40 14.24
C LYS A 1 -3.90 19.59 15.20
N GLU A 2 -5.09 20.06 15.58
CA GLU A 2 -6.00 19.32 16.50
C GLU A 2 -6.60 18.04 15.90
N LEU A 3 -6.94 18.02 14.61
CA LEU A 3 -7.52 16.84 13.96
C LEU A 3 -6.55 15.64 13.93
N SER A 4 -5.26 15.90 13.71
CA SER A 4 -4.21 14.88 13.75
C SER A 4 -4.02 14.31 15.16
N LEU A 5 -4.18 15.12 16.21
CA LEU A 5 -4.04 14.69 17.60
C LEU A 5 -5.24 13.84 18.06
N LEU A 6 -6.46 14.23 17.69
CA LEU A 6 -7.69 13.50 18.02
C LEU A 6 -7.76 12.12 17.35
N ILE A 7 -7.34 12.02 16.07
CA ILE A 7 -7.25 10.72 15.37
C ILE A 7 -6.16 9.84 16.00
N ASN A 8 -5.10 10.45 16.53
CA ASN A 8 -3.94 9.74 17.05
C ASN A 8 -4.17 9.05 18.41
N HIS A 9 -5.14 9.48 19.21
CA HIS A 9 -5.22 9.05 20.62
C HIS A 9 -6.07 7.78 20.84
N ASP A 10 -7.13 7.54 20.05
CA ASP A 10 -8.00 6.35 20.18
C ASP A 10 -8.19 5.54 18.89
N LEU A 11 -7.96 6.13 17.71
CA LEU A 11 -8.24 5.49 16.42
C LEU A 11 -6.99 5.06 15.67
N ASN A 12 -5.80 5.28 16.22
CA ASN A 12 -4.59 5.40 15.43
C ASN A 12 -4.27 4.14 14.60
N GLN A 13 -4.12 3.00 15.26
CA GLN A 13 -3.80 1.75 14.57
C GLN A 13 -4.95 1.27 13.67
N HIS A 14 -6.19 1.34 14.15
CA HIS A 14 -7.35 0.93 13.38
C HIS A 14 -7.59 1.80 12.15
N PHE A 15 -7.39 3.11 12.26
CA PHE A 15 -7.51 4.07 11.16
C PHE A 15 -6.42 3.86 10.12
N PHE A 16 -5.15 3.73 10.55
CA PHE A 16 -4.06 3.43 9.63
C PHE A 16 -4.28 2.09 8.93
N ASP A 17 -4.70 1.04 9.64
CA ASP A 17 -5.00 -0.26 9.03
C ASP A 17 -6.18 -0.17 8.05
N PHE A 18 -7.23 0.59 8.39
CA PHE A 18 -8.37 0.84 7.51
C PHE A 18 -7.93 1.54 6.21
N VAL A 19 -7.25 2.68 6.32
CA VAL A 19 -6.75 3.45 5.16
C VAL A 19 -5.76 2.63 4.35
N ASN A 20 -4.82 1.94 5.01
CA ASN A 20 -3.84 1.09 4.32
C ASN A 20 -4.54 -0.04 3.55
N GLY A 21 -5.66 -0.59 4.05
CA GLY A 21 -6.45 -1.56 3.31
C GLY A 21 -6.88 -1.04 1.93
N PHE A 22 -7.36 0.19 1.83
CA PHE A 22 -7.71 0.80 0.54
C PHE A 22 -6.48 1.05 -0.33
N ARG A 23 -5.41 1.59 0.26
CA ARG A 23 -4.15 1.87 -0.46
C ARG A 23 -3.54 0.61 -1.05
N ILE A 24 -3.51 -0.49 -0.28
CA ILE A 24 -2.97 -1.77 -0.73
C ILE A 24 -3.84 -2.38 -1.83
N ARG A 25 -5.17 -2.30 -1.75
CA ARG A 25 -6.05 -2.75 -2.85
C ARG A 25 -5.76 -2.02 -4.17
N LYS A 26 -5.66 -0.68 -4.13
CA LYS A 26 -5.25 0.10 -5.32
C LYS A 26 -3.87 -0.30 -5.83
N ALA A 27 -2.91 -0.53 -4.92
CA ALA A 27 -1.57 -0.98 -5.31
C ALA A 27 -1.61 -2.37 -5.98
N MET A 28 -2.42 -3.30 -5.49
CA MET A 28 -2.61 -4.63 -6.10
C MET A 28 -3.13 -4.50 -7.53
N GLU A 29 -4.16 -3.69 -7.76
CA GLU A 29 -4.72 -3.43 -9.10
C GLU A 29 -3.65 -2.89 -10.05
N MET A 30 -2.85 -1.93 -9.61
CA MET A 30 -1.77 -1.35 -10.42
C MET A 30 -0.62 -2.35 -10.67
N LEU A 31 -0.36 -3.26 -9.74
CA LEU A 31 0.70 -4.25 -9.84
C LEU A 31 0.33 -5.44 -10.72
N SER A 32 -0.96 -5.78 -10.84
CA SER A 32 -1.45 -6.85 -11.73
C SER A 32 -1.76 -6.37 -13.15
N ASP A 33 -2.03 -5.07 -13.34
CA ASP A 33 -2.36 -4.49 -14.65
C ASP A 33 -1.15 -4.47 -15.61
N GLU A 34 -1.26 -5.21 -16.72
CA GLU A 34 -0.21 -5.31 -17.74
C GLU A 34 0.17 -3.95 -18.36
N ASN A 35 -0.81 -3.06 -18.54
CA ASN A 35 -0.59 -1.73 -19.11
C ASN A 35 0.23 -0.84 -18.16
N LYS A 36 0.34 -1.24 -16.90
CA LYS A 36 1.08 -0.55 -15.85
C LYS A 36 2.40 -1.23 -15.49
N LYS A 37 2.83 -2.26 -16.23
CA LYS A 37 4.15 -2.93 -16.05
C LYS A 37 5.33 -1.93 -16.03
N LYS A 38 5.23 -0.82 -16.77
CA LYS A 38 6.23 0.25 -16.81
C LYS A 38 6.44 0.99 -15.49
N PHE A 39 5.41 1.05 -14.63
CA PHE A 39 5.54 1.72 -13.34
C PHE A 39 6.32 0.83 -12.38
N THR A 40 7.35 1.39 -11.77
CA THR A 40 8.13 0.73 -10.73
C THR A 40 7.29 0.55 -9.46
N VAL A 41 7.69 -0.41 -8.61
CA VAL A 41 7.08 -0.56 -7.27
C VAL A 41 7.23 0.72 -6.45
N LEU A 42 8.30 1.49 -6.70
CA LEU A 42 8.56 2.77 -6.04
C LEU A 42 7.57 3.86 -6.47
N GLU A 43 7.25 3.96 -7.76
CA GLU A 43 6.24 4.92 -8.20
C GLU A 43 4.84 4.56 -7.67
N ILE A 44 4.50 3.27 -7.67
CA ILE A 44 3.20 2.80 -7.16
C ILE A 44 3.04 3.10 -5.67
N LEU A 45 4.07 2.90 -4.85
CA LEU A 45 3.94 3.18 -3.41
C LEU A 45 3.68 4.66 -3.13
N TYR A 46 4.30 5.56 -3.90
CA TYR A 46 4.05 6.99 -3.77
C TYR A 46 2.65 7.35 -4.29
N ASP A 47 2.21 6.77 -5.42
CA ASP A 47 0.86 7.00 -5.98
C ASP A 47 -0.28 6.54 -5.04
N VAL A 48 -0.05 5.46 -4.29
CA VAL A 48 -1.00 4.97 -3.29
C VAL A 48 -0.83 5.63 -1.91
N GLY A 49 0.02 6.66 -1.79
CA GLY A 49 0.10 7.53 -0.62
C GLY A 49 0.97 7.01 0.53
N PHE A 50 1.93 6.12 0.26
CA PHE A 50 2.96 5.77 1.22
C PHE A 50 4.18 6.69 1.10
N ASN A 51 4.77 7.07 2.22
CA ASN A 51 5.95 7.92 2.27
C ASN A 51 7.26 7.13 2.42
N SER A 52 7.19 5.80 2.61
CA SER A 52 8.37 4.96 2.77
C SER A 52 8.17 3.56 2.20
N LYS A 53 9.25 2.98 1.65
CA LYS A 53 9.29 1.58 1.19
C LYS A 53 9.02 0.59 2.32
N SER A 54 9.54 0.85 3.52
CA SER A 54 9.39 -0.04 4.67
C SER A 54 7.92 -0.16 5.11
N SER A 55 7.24 0.98 5.28
CA SER A 55 5.82 1.00 5.66
C SER A 55 4.93 0.36 4.59
N PHE A 56 5.22 0.62 3.31
CA PHE A 56 4.51 0.00 2.20
C PHE A 56 4.68 -1.53 2.20
N ASN A 57 5.92 -2.02 2.26
CA ASN A 57 6.20 -3.46 2.23
C ASN A 57 5.58 -4.19 3.42
N THR A 58 5.63 -3.60 4.61
CA THR A 58 5.00 -4.18 5.82
C THR A 58 3.48 -4.27 5.65
N ALA A 59 2.82 -3.20 5.22
CA ALA A 59 1.37 -3.20 5.00
C ALA A 59 0.97 -4.17 3.87
N PHE A 60 1.71 -4.15 2.76
CA PHE A 60 1.45 -5.00 1.60
C PHE A 60 1.58 -6.48 1.96
N LYS A 61 2.66 -6.86 2.67
CA LYS A 61 2.87 -8.25 3.12
C LYS A 61 1.87 -8.66 4.20
N LYS A 62 1.48 -7.77 5.11
CA LYS A 62 0.42 -8.03 6.11
C LYS A 62 -0.88 -8.42 5.40
N TYR A 63 -1.25 -7.67 4.36
CA TYR A 63 -2.52 -7.82 3.63
C TYR A 63 -2.52 -8.98 2.62
N THR A 64 -1.44 -9.14 1.85
CA THR A 64 -1.40 -10.08 0.70
C THR A 64 -0.57 -11.35 0.97
N LYS A 65 0.19 -11.38 2.07
CA LYS A 65 1.23 -12.38 2.38
C LYS A 65 2.40 -12.44 1.40
N LEU A 66 2.46 -11.55 0.41
CA LEU A 66 3.52 -11.44 -0.59
C LEU A 66 4.19 -10.07 -0.51
N THR A 67 5.43 -9.98 -1.00
CA THR A 67 6.02 -8.68 -1.33
C THR A 67 5.39 -8.12 -2.61
N PRO A 68 5.44 -6.79 -2.83
CA PRO A 68 4.91 -6.18 -4.06
C PRO A 68 5.50 -6.76 -5.34
N THR A 69 6.81 -7.07 -5.33
CA THR A 69 7.51 -7.67 -6.47
C THR A 69 7.06 -9.11 -6.74
N GLU A 70 6.91 -9.92 -5.70
CA GLU A 70 6.37 -11.28 -5.82
C GLU A 70 4.93 -11.25 -6.33
N TYR A 71 4.12 -10.33 -5.81
CA TYR A 71 2.73 -10.13 -6.25
C TYR A 71 2.66 -9.78 -7.73
N ARG A 72 3.44 -8.79 -8.19
CA ARG A 72 3.53 -8.43 -9.61
C ARG A 72 3.93 -9.63 -10.47
N LYS A 73 4.98 -10.35 -10.09
CA LYS A 73 5.44 -11.53 -10.86
C LYS A 73 4.36 -12.61 -10.96
N LYS A 74 3.56 -12.78 -9.91
CA LYS A 74 2.50 -13.80 -9.83
C LYS A 74 1.25 -13.43 -10.62
N TYR A 75 0.87 -12.15 -10.64
CA TYR A 75 -0.44 -11.71 -11.15
C TYR A 75 -0.40 -10.79 -12.37
N SER A 76 0.78 -10.36 -12.80
CA SER A 76 0.99 -9.58 -14.04
C SER A 76 1.56 -10.46 -15.14
N GLN A 77 1.07 -11.70 -15.26
CA GLN A 77 1.43 -12.55 -16.40
C GLN A 77 0.84 -11.94 -17.66
#